data_AF-A0A1B6C4I1-F1
#
_entry.id   AF-A0A1B6C4I1-F1
#
_cell.length_a   1.000
_cell.length_b   1.000
_cell.length_c   1.000
_cell.angle_alpha   90.00
_cell.angle_beta   90.00
_cell.angle_gamma   90.00
#
_symmetry.space_group_name_H-M   'P 1'
#
loop_
_entity.id
_entity.type
_entity.pdbx_description
1 polymer ?
#
loop_
_entity_poly.entity_id
_entity_poly.type
_entity_poly.pdbx_seq_one_letter_code
_entity_poly.pdbx_strand_id
1 'polypeptide(L)'
;GNLALADIMHGVICVGAAKFVAQIEEDKIICLVIMGIGNCYFIECSFGVCLIAIDRYIYINHGIHYPTWMTTKRARFILVGTWVVSLGTSLLIQLPFGNYLSDDCSYFHVTPIFGMMIIGFIGITPNIVTFVLYVKIFVTAARVAKTKYAKGLRRTDQATG
;
A
#
# COMPACT_ATOMS: atom_id res chain seq x y z
N GLY A 1 4.01 18.11 0.77
CA GLY A 1 3.43 17.42 -0.39
C GLY A 1 4.47 16.64 -1.16
N ASN A 2 5.17 15.68 -0.52
CA ASN A 2 6.23 14.89 -1.17
C ASN A 2 5.92 13.38 -1.21
N LEU A 3 4.67 12.97 -0.94
CA LEU A 3 4.33 11.54 -0.88
C LEU A 3 4.44 10.88 -2.27
N ALA A 4 3.86 11.51 -3.30
CA ALA A 4 3.98 11.04 -4.68
C ALA A 4 5.44 11.03 -5.19
N LEU A 5 6.28 11.96 -4.73
CA LEU A 5 7.71 11.98 -5.08
C LEU A 5 8.45 10.82 -4.39
N ALA A 6 8.08 10.49 -3.15
CA ALA A 6 8.65 9.35 -2.44
C ALA A 6 8.28 8.02 -3.11
N ASP A 7 7.03 7.87 -3.57
CA ASP A 7 6.55 6.66 -4.26
C ASP A 7 7.27 6.49 -5.63
N ILE A 8 7.39 7.58 -6.40
CA ILE A 8 8.13 7.57 -7.68
C ILE A 8 9.60 7.25 -7.45
N MET A 9 10.23 7.87 -6.45
CA MET A 9 11.64 7.64 -6.14
C MET A 9 11.90 6.18 -5.72
N HIS A 10 11.03 5.61 -4.88
CA HIS A 10 11.15 4.19 -4.49
C HIS A 10 10.91 3.26 -5.69
N GLY A 11 9.91 3.53 -6.53
CA GLY A 11 9.66 2.76 -7.75
C GLY A 11 10.84 2.78 -8.72
N VAL A 12 11.43 3.96 -8.97
CA VAL A 12 12.57 4.11 -9.90
C VAL A 12 13.83 3.45 -9.35
N ILE A 13 14.14 3.62 -8.06
CA ILE A 13 15.32 3.00 -7.43
C ILE A 13 15.20 1.47 -7.45
N CYS A 14 14.02 0.93 -7.10
CA CYS A 14 13.84 -0.52 -7.04
C CYS A 14 13.75 -1.17 -8.43
N VAL A 15 13.04 -0.58 -9.40
CA VAL A 15 12.98 -1.10 -10.77
C VAL A 15 14.33 -0.96 -11.47
N GLY A 16 15.03 0.16 -11.24
CA GLY A 16 16.39 0.37 -11.73
C GLY A 16 17.36 -0.66 -11.16
N ALA A 17 17.34 -0.88 -9.84
CA ALA A 17 18.16 -1.88 -9.17
C ALA A 17 17.82 -3.30 -9.63
N ALA A 18 16.54 -3.65 -9.77
CA ALA A 18 16.12 -4.97 -10.23
C ALA A 18 16.56 -5.25 -11.68
N LYS A 19 16.43 -4.26 -12.58
CA LYS A 19 16.92 -4.40 -13.97
C LYS A 19 18.44 -4.44 -14.05
N PHE A 20 19.12 -3.61 -13.27
CA PHE A 20 20.57 -3.60 -13.19
C PHE A 20 21.11 -4.96 -12.70
N VAL A 21 20.49 -5.52 -11.67
CA VAL A 21 20.84 -6.83 -11.10
C VAL A 21 20.43 -7.98 -12.03
N ALA A 22 19.31 -7.88 -12.74
CA ALA A 22 18.89 -8.85 -13.76
C ALA A 22 19.85 -8.91 -14.96
N GLN A 23 20.57 -7.82 -15.25
CA GLN A 23 21.53 -7.78 -16.35
C GLN A 23 22.86 -8.47 -16.02
N ILE A 24 23.05 -8.91 -14.77
CA ILE A 24 24.20 -9.72 -14.28
C ILE A 24 23.75 -11.20 -14.28
N GLU A 25 23.22 -11.65 -15.41
CA GLU A 25 22.47 -12.89 -15.57
C GLU A 25 23.41 -14.11 -15.69
N GLU A 26 23.92 -14.60 -14.55
CA GLU A 26 24.50 -15.96 -14.48
C GLU A 26 24.06 -16.77 -13.23
N ASP A 27 23.59 -16.13 -12.15
CA ASP A 27 23.32 -16.82 -10.88
C ASP A 27 21.83 -16.99 -10.53
N LYS A 28 21.41 -18.22 -10.24
CA LYS A 28 20.03 -18.57 -9.85
C LYS A 28 19.55 -17.88 -8.56
N ILE A 29 20.49 -17.56 -7.66
CA ILE A 29 20.22 -16.80 -6.42
C ILE A 29 19.79 -15.37 -6.75
N ILE A 30 20.35 -14.76 -7.78
CA ILE A 30 20.03 -13.40 -8.20
C ILE A 30 18.57 -13.33 -8.67
N CYS A 31 18.12 -14.30 -9.46
CA CYS A 31 16.72 -14.40 -9.88
C CYS A 31 15.76 -14.48 -8.68
N LEU A 32 16.09 -15.30 -7.68
CA LEU A 32 15.29 -15.44 -6.46
C LEU A 32 15.21 -14.12 -5.67
N VAL A 33 16.33 -13.42 -5.54
CA VAL A 33 16.37 -12.11 -4.87
C VAL A 33 15.54 -11.09 -5.62
N ILE A 34 15.61 -11.03 -6.96
CA ILE A 34 14.81 -10.11 -7.77
C ILE A 34 13.31 -10.40 -7.58
N MET A 35 12.89 -11.67 -7.63
CA MET A 35 11.50 -12.05 -7.38
C MET A 35 11.03 -11.67 -5.97
N GLY A 36 11.88 -11.90 -4.97
CA GLY A 36 11.62 -11.50 -3.59
C GLY A 36 11.47 -9.98 -3.43
N ILE A 37 12.32 -9.19 -4.08
CA ILE A 37 12.22 -7.72 -4.12
C ILE A 37 10.90 -7.29 -4.79
N GLY A 38 10.53 -7.93 -5.90
CA GLY A 38 9.27 -7.65 -6.60
C GLY A 38 8.04 -7.89 -5.71
N ASN A 39 8.02 -9.02 -5.00
CA ASN A 39 6.95 -9.34 -4.03
C ASN A 39 6.90 -8.34 -2.87
N CYS A 40 8.06 -7.93 -2.36
CA CYS A 40 8.14 -6.93 -1.29
C CYS A 40 7.48 -5.62 -1.72
N TYR A 41 7.74 -5.18 -2.96
CA TYR A 41 7.16 -3.96 -3.50
C TYR A 41 5.65 -4.06 -3.64
N PHE A 42 5.13 -5.16 -4.17
CA PHE A 42 3.68 -5.38 -4.28
C PHE A 42 2.98 -5.28 -2.92
N ILE A 43 3.56 -5.89 -1.89
CA ILE A 43 3.03 -5.84 -0.53
C ILE A 43 3.13 -4.42 0.05
N GLU A 44 4.28 -3.76 -0.09
CA GLU A 44 4.52 -2.41 0.43
C GLU A 44 3.55 -1.40 -0.18
N CYS A 45 3.37 -1.42 -1.51
CA CYS A 45 2.42 -0.57 -2.20
C CYS A 45 0.99 -0.76 -1.67
N SER A 46 0.59 -2.01 -1.46
CA SER A 46 -0.74 -2.36 -0.92
C SER A 46 -0.94 -1.83 0.50
N PHE A 47 0.08 -1.94 1.36
CA PHE A 47 0.03 -1.34 2.70
C PHE A 47 0.04 0.19 2.64
N GLY A 48 0.84 0.79 1.75
CA GLY A 48 0.94 2.23 1.57
C GLY A 48 -0.42 2.85 1.22
N VAL A 49 -1.12 2.33 0.21
CA VAL A 49 -2.46 2.82 -0.16
C VAL A 49 -3.49 2.65 0.98
N CYS A 50 -3.38 1.56 1.74
CA CYS A 50 -4.24 1.31 2.90
C CYS A 50 -3.99 2.30 4.03
N LEU A 51 -2.71 2.57 4.36
CA LEU A 51 -2.34 3.56 5.36
C LEU A 51 -2.81 4.96 4.97
N ILE A 52 -2.69 5.33 3.69
CA ILE A 52 -3.22 6.59 3.17
C ILE A 52 -4.74 6.66 3.35
N ALA A 53 -5.46 5.57 3.03
CA ALA A 53 -6.92 5.53 3.22
C ALA A 53 -7.33 5.65 4.69
N ILE A 54 -6.60 4.98 5.60
CA ILE A 54 -6.81 5.08 7.05
C ILE A 54 -6.56 6.50 7.55
N ASP A 55 -5.44 7.12 7.17
CA ASP A 55 -5.09 8.50 7.49
C ASP A 55 -6.23 9.47 7.12
N ARG A 56 -6.72 9.36 5.88
CA ARG A 56 -7.86 10.16 5.40
C ARG A 56 -9.15 9.88 6.17
N TYR A 57 -9.43 8.61 6.47
CA TYR A 57 -10.63 8.23 7.20
C TYR A 57 -10.64 8.84 8.62
N ILE A 58 -9.52 8.72 9.35
CA ILE A 58 -9.39 9.26 10.71
C ILE A 58 -9.46 10.80 10.67
N TYR A 59 -8.82 11.45 9.70
CA TYR A 59 -8.88 12.90 9.54
C TYR A 59 -10.32 13.40 9.33
N ILE A 60 -11.10 12.73 8.48
CA ILE A 60 -12.49 13.11 8.18
C ILE A 60 -13.42 12.85 9.37
N ASN A 61 -13.26 11.73 10.08
CA ASN A 61 -14.16 11.34 11.17
C ASN A 61 -13.80 11.97 12.52
N HIS A 62 -12.51 12.21 12.78
CA HIS A 62 -11.97 12.64 14.08
C HIS A 62 -11.06 13.87 13.97
N GLY A 63 -11.34 14.78 13.02
CA GLY A 63 -10.47 15.93 12.72
C GLY A 63 -10.01 16.76 13.92
N ILE A 64 -10.82 16.90 14.98
CA ILE A 64 -10.47 17.67 16.19
C ILE A 64 -9.39 16.98 17.03
N HIS A 65 -9.37 15.64 17.08
CA HIS A 65 -8.40 14.85 17.87
C HIS A 65 -7.28 14.25 17.00
N TYR A 66 -7.33 14.48 15.70
CA TYR A 66 -6.36 13.99 14.73
C TYR A 66 -4.90 14.31 15.09
N PRO A 67 -4.51 15.57 15.36
CA PRO A 67 -3.11 15.91 15.62
C PRO A 67 -2.57 15.34 16.94
N THR A 68 -3.45 15.03 17.91
CA THR A 68 -3.06 14.36 19.16
C THR A 68 -2.81 12.86 18.99
N TRP A 69 -3.47 12.21 18.03
CA TRP A 69 -3.38 10.76 17.83
C TRP A 69 -2.30 10.38 16.81
N MET A 70 -2.23 11.12 15.69
CA MET A 70 -1.35 10.85 14.56
C MET A 70 -0.13 11.80 14.59
N THR A 71 0.93 11.40 15.28
CA THR A 71 2.20 12.13 15.29
C THR A 71 3.14 11.64 14.19
N THR A 72 4.01 12.52 13.70
CA THR A 72 5.01 12.17 12.67
C THR A 72 5.91 11.00 13.07
N LYS A 73 6.26 10.90 14.36
CA LYS A 73 7.04 9.78 14.90
C LYS A 73 6.29 8.45 14.76
N ARG A 74 5.01 8.40 15.15
CA ARG A 74 4.18 7.18 15.03
C ARG A 74 4.00 6.78 13.57
N ALA A 75 3.69 7.75 12.69
CA ALA A 75 3.57 7.51 11.26
C ALA A 75 4.86 6.91 10.67
N ARG A 76 6.03 7.44 11.05
CA ARG A 76 7.32 6.87 10.63
C ARG A 76 7.52 5.44 11.13
N PHE A 77 7.20 5.15 12.40
CA PHE A 77 7.31 3.79 12.93
C PHE A 77 6.39 2.80 12.21
N ILE A 78 5.16 3.20 11.89
CA ILE A 78 4.21 2.38 11.13
C ILE A 78 4.76 2.08 9.74
N LEU A 79 5.26 3.11 9.03
CA LEU A 79 5.86 2.94 7.71
C LEU A 79 7.07 2.00 7.76
N VAL A 80 8.02 2.23 8.67
CA VAL A 80 9.17 1.34 8.81
C VAL A 80 8.73 -0.09 9.15
N GLY A 81 7.71 -0.25 9.99
CA GLY A 81 7.12 -1.54 10.30
C GLY A 81 6.58 -2.27 9.08
N THR A 82 5.86 -1.58 8.18
CA THR A 82 5.34 -2.21 6.95
C THR A 82 6.46 -2.64 6.01
N TRP A 83 7.56 -1.89 5.95
CA TRP A 83 8.76 -2.27 5.20
C TRP A 83 9.43 -3.53 5.76
N VAL A 84 9.58 -3.62 7.08
CA VAL A 84 10.16 -4.81 7.73
C VAL A 84 9.28 -6.04 7.49
N VAL A 85 7.95 -5.87 7.58
CA VAL A 85 6.99 -6.95 7.32
C VAL A 85 7.04 -7.38 5.86
N SER A 86 7.05 -6.44 4.90
CA SER A 86 7.07 -6.78 3.46
C SER A 86 8.37 -7.44 3.03
N LEU A 87 9.52 -6.94 3.49
CA LEU A 87 10.83 -7.55 3.24
C LEU A 87 10.93 -8.93 3.89
N GLY A 88 10.51 -9.02 5.15
CA GLY A 88 10.50 -10.27 5.91
C GLY A 88 9.68 -11.34 5.19
N THR A 89 8.40 -11.07 4.90
CA THR A 89 7.54 -12.08 4.27
C THR A 89 8.01 -12.44 2.87
N SER A 90 8.51 -11.48 2.08
CA SER A 90 8.89 -11.74 0.69
C SER A 90 10.21 -12.50 0.58
N LEU A 91 11.26 -12.07 1.29
CA LEU A 91 12.57 -12.73 1.22
C LEU A 91 12.61 -14.04 2.02
N LEU A 92 11.94 -14.11 3.18
CA LEU A 92 11.88 -15.34 3.98
C LEU A 92 11.05 -16.44 3.32
N ILE A 93 10.14 -16.11 2.39
CA ILE A 93 9.46 -17.13 1.60
C ILE A 93 10.32 -17.51 0.39
N GLN A 94 10.88 -16.52 -0.31
CA GLN A 94 11.55 -16.76 -1.58
C GLN A 94 12.91 -17.47 -1.44
N LEU A 95 13.72 -17.14 -0.43
CA LEU A 95 15.04 -17.74 -0.27
C LEU A 95 14.96 -19.21 0.17
N PRO A 96 14.34 -19.59 1.31
CA PRO A 96 14.37 -20.99 1.74
C PRO A 96 13.50 -21.93 0.88
N PHE A 97 12.44 -21.42 0.26
CA PHE A 97 11.46 -22.26 -0.44
C PHE A 97 11.37 -22.03 -1.96
N GLY A 98 12.21 -21.15 -2.50
CA GLY A 98 12.26 -20.91 -3.93
C GLY A 98 12.81 -22.11 -4.70
N ASN A 99 12.37 -22.25 -5.94
CA ASN A 99 12.83 -23.32 -6.82
C ASN A 99 14.16 -22.93 -7.50
N TYR A 100 15.27 -23.31 -6.86
CA TYR A 100 16.63 -23.12 -7.38
C TYR A 100 16.94 -23.92 -8.64
N LEU A 101 16.13 -24.91 -8.99
CA LEU A 101 16.35 -25.76 -10.17
C LEU A 101 15.68 -25.21 -11.44
N SER A 102 14.90 -24.14 -11.34
CA SER A 102 14.30 -23.52 -12.54
C SER A 102 15.40 -22.99 -13.45
N ASP A 103 15.28 -23.26 -14.75
CA ASP A 103 16.15 -22.67 -15.77
C ASP A 103 15.60 -21.33 -16.26
N ASP A 104 14.28 -21.13 -16.14
CA ASP A 104 13.62 -19.86 -16.44
C ASP A 104 13.40 -19.02 -15.17
N CYS A 105 13.76 -17.75 -15.23
CA CYS A 105 13.49 -16.77 -14.17
C CYS A 105 12.04 -16.24 -14.25
N SER A 106 11.08 -17.15 -14.25
CA SER A 106 9.65 -16.82 -14.28
C SER A 106 9.03 -16.94 -12.89
N TYR A 107 8.16 -16.00 -12.53
CA TYR A 107 7.54 -15.93 -11.20
C TYR A 107 6.84 -17.25 -10.82
N PHE A 108 6.14 -17.87 -11.78
CA PHE A 108 5.37 -19.09 -11.56
C PHE A 108 6.24 -20.33 -11.36
N HIS A 109 7.45 -20.33 -11.90
CA HIS A 109 8.38 -21.46 -11.78
C HIS A 109 9.27 -21.32 -10.54
N VAL A 110 9.68 -20.09 -10.22
CA VAL A 110 10.63 -19.81 -9.14
C VAL A 110 9.95 -19.76 -7.77
N THR A 111 8.71 -19.27 -7.71
CA THR A 111 7.96 -19.14 -6.46
C THR A 111 7.09 -20.38 -6.22
N PRO A 112 7.11 -21.01 -5.04
CA PRO A 112 6.22 -22.13 -4.76
C PRO A 112 4.76 -21.67 -4.62
N ILE A 113 3.81 -22.55 -4.92
CA ILE A 113 2.37 -22.21 -4.93
C ILE A 113 1.86 -21.67 -3.58
N PHE A 114 2.36 -22.22 -2.46
CA PHE A 114 1.98 -21.72 -1.14
C PHE A 114 2.52 -20.31 -0.87
N GLY A 115 3.72 -19.99 -1.38
CA GLY A 115 4.30 -18.66 -1.31
C GLY A 115 3.44 -17.65 -2.08
N MET A 116 3.00 -18.02 -3.30
CA MET A 116 2.08 -17.19 -4.08
C MET A 116 0.76 -16.94 -3.35
N MET A 117 0.18 -17.98 -2.74
CA MET A 117 -1.05 -17.83 -1.96
C MET A 117 -0.87 -16.86 -0.79
N ILE A 118 0.18 -17.05 0.02
CA ILE A 118 0.46 -16.19 1.19
C ILE A 118 0.67 -14.73 0.76
N ILE A 119 1.53 -14.48 -0.23
CA ILE A 119 1.81 -13.14 -0.75
C ILE A 119 0.53 -12.51 -1.32
N GLY A 120 -0.27 -13.30 -2.05
CA GLY A 120 -1.55 -12.87 -2.58
C GLY A 120 -2.53 -12.45 -1.48
N PHE A 121 -2.73 -13.28 -0.45
CA PHE A 121 -3.63 -12.95 0.67
C PHE A 121 -3.17 -11.71 1.44
N ILE A 122 -1.87 -11.61 1.72
CA ILE A 122 -1.27 -10.45 2.41
C ILE A 122 -1.43 -9.18 1.56
N GLY A 123 -1.23 -9.25 0.25
CA GLY A 123 -1.38 -8.09 -0.64
C GLY A 123 -2.84 -7.67 -0.87
N ILE A 124 -3.76 -8.63 -1.01
CA ILE A 124 -5.17 -8.34 -1.27
C ILE A 124 -5.87 -7.77 -0.04
N THR A 125 -5.52 -8.21 1.17
CA THR A 125 -6.19 -7.79 2.40
C THR A 125 -6.20 -6.26 2.61
N PRO A 126 -5.06 -5.53 2.52
CA PRO A 126 -5.01 -4.06 2.57
C PRO A 126 -5.84 -3.37 1.47
N ASN A 127 -5.92 -3.96 0.28
CA ASN A 127 -6.70 -3.41 -0.83
C ASN A 127 -8.21 -3.47 -0.55
N ILE A 128 -8.70 -4.56 0.02
CA ILE A 128 -10.11 -4.68 0.45
C ILE A 128 -10.43 -3.63 1.52
N VAL A 129 -9.55 -3.46 2.51
CA VAL A 129 -9.71 -2.45 3.56
C VAL A 129 -9.75 -1.05 2.95
N THR A 130 -8.84 -0.75 2.02
CA THR A 130 -8.78 0.52 1.27
C THR A 130 -10.11 0.82 0.59
N PHE A 131 -10.65 -0.15 -0.16
CA PHE A 131 -11.94 -0.02 -0.84
C PHE A 131 -13.08 0.31 0.14
N VAL A 132 -13.20 -0.45 1.22
CA VAL A 132 -14.25 -0.23 2.25
C VAL A 132 -14.13 1.15 2.88
N LEU A 133 -12.91 1.60 3.21
CA LEU A 133 -12.68 2.92 3.80
C LEU A 133 -13.07 4.04 2.84
N TYR A 134 -12.70 3.94 1.56
CA TYR A 134 -13.09 4.94 0.57
C TYR A 134 -14.60 5.00 0.34
N VAL A 135 -15.29 3.86 0.35
CA VAL A 135 -16.77 3.84 0.32
C VAL A 135 -17.34 4.57 1.53
N LYS A 136 -16.84 4.32 2.74
CA LYS A 136 -17.31 5.03 3.96
C LYS A 136 -17.01 6.53 3.90
N ILE A 137 -15.86 6.93 3.39
CA ILE A 137 -15.50 8.34 3.18
C ILE A 137 -16.49 8.99 2.21
N PHE A 138 -16.74 8.37 1.06
CA PHE A 138 -17.64 8.89 0.04
C PHE A 138 -19.07 9.08 0.58
N VAL A 139 -19.59 8.07 1.29
CA VAL A 139 -20.93 8.14 1.91
C VAL A 139 -21.00 9.29 2.94
N THR A 140 -19.96 9.46 3.76
CA THR A 140 -19.91 10.54 4.76
C THR A 140 -19.90 11.91 4.09
N ALA A 141 -19.08 12.09 3.06
CA ALA A 141 -19.02 13.33 2.29
C ALA A 141 -20.36 13.65 1.62
N ALA A 142 -21.01 12.66 1.01
CA ALA A 142 -22.31 12.82 0.37
C ALA A 142 -23.41 13.23 1.36
N ARG A 143 -23.41 12.67 2.58
CA ARG A 143 -24.35 13.07 3.64
C ARG A 143 -24.16 14.52 4.05
N VAL A 144 -22.90 14.94 4.29
CA VAL A 144 -22.57 16.32 4.66
C VAL A 144 -22.95 17.31 3.55
N ALA A 145 -22.71 16.96 2.29
CA ALA A 145 -23.13 17.79 1.15
C ALA A 145 -24.65 18.00 1.15
N LYS A 146 -25.44 16.92 1.25
CA LYS A 146 -26.91 17.01 1.31
C LYS A 146 -27.41 17.90 2.45
N THR A 147 -26.83 17.77 3.65
CA THR A 147 -27.20 18.61 4.80
C THR A 147 -26.85 20.09 4.58
N LYS A 148 -25.71 20.39 3.94
CA LYS A 148 -25.32 21.77 3.59
C LYS A 148 -26.30 22.38 2.58
N TYR A 149 -26.64 21.66 1.51
CA TYR A 149 -27.64 22.13 0.53
C TYR A 149 -28.99 22.40 1.19
N ALA A 150 -29.48 21.48 2.03
CA ALA A 150 -30.76 21.66 2.74
C ALA A 150 -30.76 22.88 3.69
N LYS A 151 -29.66 23.14 4.41
CA LYS A 151 -29.50 24.33 5.25
C LYS A 151 -29.37 25.62 4.43
N GLY A 152 -28.69 25.56 3.28
CA GLY A 152 -28.58 26.68 2.35
C GLY A 152 -29.94 27.11 1.82
N LEU A 153 -30.76 26.16 1.37
CA LEU A 153 -32.11 26.43 0.85
C LEU A 153 -32.98 27.17 1.87
N ARG A 154 -33.03 26.68 3.12
CA ARG A 154 -33.79 27.32 4.22
C ARG A 154 -33.34 28.75 4.51
N ARG A 155 -32.05 29.06 4.34
CA ARG A 155 -31.53 30.43 4.55
C ARG A 155 -31.97 31.38 3.45
N THR A 156 -32.06 30.91 2.20
CA THR A 156 -32.58 31.72 1.09
C THR A 156 -34.06 32.04 1.29
N ASP A 157 -34.86 31.05 1.69
CA ASP A 157 -36.29 31.24 1.93
C ASP A 157 -36.56 32.27 3.04
N GLN A 158 -35.73 32.29 4.10
CA GLN A 158 -35.80 33.27 5.19
C GLN A 158 -35.32 34.68 4.81
N ALA A 159 -34.60 34.84 3.70
CA ALA A 159 -34.11 36.15 3.25
C ALA A 159 -35.06 36.84 2.26
N THR A 160 -36.04 36.11 1.73
CA THR A 160 -37.01 36.60 0.72
C THR A 160 -38.42 36.85 1.26
N GLY A 161 -38.67 36.61 2.56
CA GLY A 161 -39.92 36.90 3.25
C GLY A 161 -39.73 37.92 4.36
#